data_AF-A0A3B0UA36-F1
#
_entry.id   AF-A0A3B0UA36-F1
#
_cell.length_a   1.000
_cell.length_b   1.000
_cell.length_c   1.000
_cell.angle_alpha   90.00
_cell.angle_beta   90.00
_cell.angle_gamma   90.00
#
_symmetry.space_group_name_H-M   'P 1'
#
loop_
_entity.id
_entity.type
_entity.pdbx_description
1 polymer ?
#
loop_
_entity_poly.entity_id
_entity_poly.type
_entity_poly.pdbx_seq_one_letter_code
_entity_poly.pdbx_strand_id
1 'polypeptide(L)'
;MDSFDVLIIGGSAAGLSSALILGSALDKPFGIGKKVGIITHQKSAALQNAELNNVLGFKKGTKGNEILKDGLIQLSETYPEVIQIAKEKAVKIEGESPNFTVVTNKNSYQTKIIIIAVGPSNLFNIEGLMQYVIPHKAIPAIKEKIMLENNNHIVTEGIYVAGVLAGWRSQFAIAAGSGAQVATDILTLWNDGNQTMIHDAIK
;
A
#
# COMPACT_ATOMS: atom_id res chain seq x y z
N MET A 1 17.12 6.38 13.85
CA MET A 1 15.74 5.91 13.62
C MET A 1 15.36 6.36 12.23
N ASP A 2 15.02 5.44 11.33
CA ASP A 2 14.62 5.84 9.98
C ASP A 2 13.29 6.60 10.03
N SER A 3 13.26 7.76 9.36
CA SER A 3 12.08 8.59 9.18
C SER A 3 11.63 8.56 7.72
N PHE A 4 10.32 8.50 7.48
CA PHE A 4 9.70 8.45 6.16
C PHE A 4 8.63 9.52 6.01
N ASP A 5 8.52 10.15 4.84
CA ASP A 5 7.33 10.94 4.52
C ASP A 5 6.12 10.03 4.31
N VAL A 6 6.30 8.85 3.70
CA VAL A 6 5.27 7.82 3.56
C VAL A 6 5.83 6.44 3.88
N LEU A 7 5.15 5.70 4.75
CA LEU A 7 5.43 4.30 5.01
C LEU A 7 4.24 3.41 4.61
N ILE A 8 4.48 2.52 3.66
CA ILE A 8 3.49 1.57 3.14
C ILE A 8 3.60 0.25 3.93
N ILE A 9 2.48 -0.23 4.46
CA ILE A 9 2.41 -1.49 5.19
C ILE A 9 1.70 -2.53 4.30
N GLY A 10 2.48 -3.39 3.66
CA GLY A 10 1.98 -4.51 2.84
C GLY A 10 2.50 -4.49 1.40
N GLY A 11 3.33 -5.47 1.04
CA GLY A 11 3.94 -5.61 -0.29
C GLY A 11 3.16 -6.47 -1.28
N SER A 12 1.84 -6.32 -1.38
CA SER A 12 1.01 -7.00 -2.39
C SER A 12 0.58 -6.03 -3.50
N ALA A 13 -0.43 -6.36 -4.31
CA ALA A 13 -0.85 -5.56 -5.47
C ALA A 13 -1.08 -4.08 -5.13
N ALA A 14 -1.84 -3.78 -4.08
CA ALA A 14 -2.12 -2.40 -3.67
C ALA A 14 -0.84 -1.65 -3.24
N GLY A 15 -0.07 -2.20 -2.29
CA GLY A 15 1.10 -1.50 -1.77
C GLY A 15 2.25 -1.37 -2.77
N LEU A 16 2.48 -2.39 -3.62
CA LEU A 16 3.45 -2.28 -4.71
C LEU A 16 3.02 -1.22 -5.73
N SER A 17 1.73 -1.17 -6.06
CA SER A 17 1.21 -0.13 -6.95
C SER A 17 1.37 1.27 -6.34
N SER A 18 1.10 1.43 -5.04
CA SER A 18 1.33 2.71 -4.34
C SER A 18 2.82 3.09 -4.37
N ALA A 19 3.71 2.13 -4.10
CA ALA A 19 5.15 2.36 -4.07
C ALA A 19 5.72 2.76 -5.43
N LEU A 20 5.26 2.13 -6.52
CA LEU A 20 5.67 2.50 -7.88
C LEU A 20 5.25 3.93 -8.24
N ILE A 21 4.00 4.31 -7.94
CA ILE A 21 3.51 5.67 -8.21
C ILE A 21 4.28 6.70 -7.37
N LEU A 22 4.47 6.45 -6.08
CA LEU A 22 5.24 7.36 -5.22
C LEU A 22 6.70 7.45 -5.66
N GLY A 23 7.32 6.32 -6.03
CA GLY A 23 8.68 6.26 -6.56
C GLY A 23 8.86 7.09 -7.83
N SER A 24 7.90 7.01 -8.75
CA SER A 24 7.90 7.78 -10.01
C SER A 24 7.84 9.30 -9.84
N ALA A 25 7.50 9.77 -8.64
CA ALA A 25 7.41 11.19 -8.32
C ALA A 25 8.64 11.74 -7.60
N LEU A 26 9.57 10.90 -7.12
CA LEU A 26 10.68 11.33 -6.26
C LEU A 26 11.69 12.25 -6.95
N ASP A 27 11.75 12.22 -8.28
CA ASP A 27 12.56 13.12 -9.11
C ASP A 27 11.81 14.41 -9.51
N LYS A 28 10.52 14.54 -9.18
CA LYS A 28 9.68 15.70 -9.53
C LYS A 28 9.79 16.79 -8.46
N PRO A 29 9.57 18.08 -8.80
CA PRO A 29 9.72 19.18 -7.86
C PRO A 29 9.01 19.00 -6.50
N PHE A 30 7.81 18.43 -6.49
CA PHE A 30 7.03 18.16 -5.28
C PHE A 30 7.45 16.88 -4.51
N GLY A 31 8.24 16.00 -5.13
CA GLY A 31 8.75 14.76 -4.55
C GLY A 31 10.22 14.81 -4.11
N ILE A 32 10.99 15.81 -4.55
CA ILE A 32 12.40 15.96 -4.17
C ILE A 32 12.54 16.02 -2.64
N GLY A 33 13.44 15.19 -2.11
CA GLY A 33 13.74 15.10 -0.68
C GLY A 33 12.71 14.31 0.13
N LYS A 34 11.63 13.83 -0.48
CA LYS A 34 10.68 12.92 0.18
C LYS A 34 11.31 11.54 0.32
N LYS A 35 11.04 10.86 1.44
CA LYS A 35 11.49 9.49 1.69
C LYS A 35 10.31 8.53 1.79
N VAL A 36 10.31 7.49 0.95
CA VAL A 36 9.24 6.48 0.89
C VAL A 36 9.77 5.12 1.30
N GLY A 37 9.02 4.41 2.13
CA GLY A 37 9.33 3.04 2.55
C GLY A 37 8.15 2.11 2.32
N ILE A 38 8.44 0.82 2.10
CA ILE A 38 7.43 -0.24 2.02
C ILE A 38 7.87 -1.47 2.83
N ILE A 39 7.01 -1.91 3.74
CA ILE A 39 7.19 -3.16 4.48
C ILE A 39 6.64 -4.32 3.65
N THR A 40 7.53 -5.18 3.17
CA THR A 40 7.22 -6.26 2.21
C THR A 40 7.13 -7.61 2.92
N HIS A 41 5.99 -7.84 3.59
CA HIS A 41 5.63 -9.15 4.14
C HIS A 41 4.57 -9.85 3.29
N GLN A 42 5.00 -10.80 2.47
CA GLN A 42 4.14 -11.44 1.47
C GLN A 42 3.57 -12.81 1.85
N LYS A 43 3.97 -13.42 2.98
CA LYS A 43 3.71 -14.84 3.32
C LYS A 43 2.24 -15.31 3.33
N SER A 44 1.27 -14.40 3.25
CA SER A 44 -0.16 -14.72 3.38
C SER A 44 -1.07 -14.03 2.34
N ALA A 45 -0.50 -13.52 1.24
CA ALA A 45 -1.30 -12.87 0.21
C ALA A 45 -2.10 -13.89 -0.61
N ALA A 46 -3.42 -13.73 -0.70
CA ALA A 46 -4.28 -14.58 -1.55
C ALA A 46 -3.81 -14.62 -3.01
N LEU A 47 -3.18 -13.53 -3.47
CA LEU A 47 -2.59 -13.43 -4.80
C LEU A 47 -1.51 -14.49 -5.07
N GLN A 48 -0.79 -15.00 -4.06
CA GLN A 48 0.25 -16.02 -4.27
C GLN A 48 -0.28 -17.30 -4.93
N ASN A 49 -1.55 -17.62 -4.71
CA ASN A 49 -2.18 -18.85 -5.22
C ASN A 49 -3.08 -18.58 -6.44
N ALA A 50 -3.03 -17.38 -7.01
CA ALA A 50 -3.90 -17.00 -8.12
C ALA A 50 -3.23 -17.22 -9.48
N GLU A 51 -4.05 -17.59 -10.47
CA GLU A 51 -3.74 -17.44 -11.88
C GLU A 51 -4.61 -16.33 -12.48
N LEU A 52 -3.99 -15.39 -13.19
CA LEU A 52 -4.63 -14.18 -13.67
C LEU A 52 -4.93 -14.31 -15.18
N ASN A 53 -6.21 -14.31 -15.52
CA ASN A 53 -6.71 -14.35 -16.89
C ASN A 53 -7.66 -13.18 -17.21
N ASN A 54 -7.89 -12.30 -16.23
CA ASN A 54 -8.87 -11.21 -16.26
C ASN A 54 -8.23 -9.84 -15.95
N VAL A 55 -6.92 -9.71 -16.18
CA VAL A 55 -6.17 -8.46 -15.99
C VAL A 55 -5.77 -7.94 -17.36
N LEU A 56 -6.19 -6.71 -17.69
CA LEU A 56 -5.88 -6.07 -18.97
C LEU A 56 -4.36 -6.00 -19.18
N GLY A 57 -3.90 -6.41 -20.36
CA GLY A 57 -2.48 -6.39 -20.74
C GLY A 57 -1.63 -7.54 -20.20
N PHE A 58 -2.14 -8.36 -19.28
CA PHE A 58 -1.40 -9.52 -18.79
C PHE A 58 -1.49 -10.67 -19.78
N LYS A 59 -0.43 -11.49 -19.86
CA LYS A 59 -0.46 -12.74 -20.61
C LYS A 59 -1.41 -13.72 -19.91
N LYS A 60 -2.11 -14.53 -20.70
CA LYS A 60 -2.94 -15.62 -20.15
C LYS A 60 -2.06 -16.54 -19.30
N GLY A 61 -2.54 -16.90 -18.10
CA GLY A 61 -1.88 -17.83 -17.20
C GLY A 61 -0.82 -17.20 -16.29
N THR A 62 -0.66 -15.88 -16.31
CA THR A 62 0.27 -15.17 -15.40
C THR A 62 -0.04 -15.52 -13.94
N LYS A 63 0.99 -15.94 -13.20
CA LYS A 63 0.82 -16.37 -11.81
C LYS A 63 0.99 -15.21 -10.84
N GLY A 64 0.16 -15.14 -9.82
CA GLY A 64 0.21 -14.03 -8.88
C GLY A 64 1.46 -14.03 -7.98
N ASN A 65 2.08 -15.18 -7.73
CA ASN A 65 3.39 -15.25 -7.04
C ASN A 65 4.53 -14.68 -7.89
N GLU A 66 4.52 -14.89 -9.22
CA GLU A 66 5.45 -14.27 -10.17
C GLU A 66 5.28 -12.75 -10.14
N ILE A 67 4.05 -12.25 -10.25
CA ILE A 67 3.76 -10.81 -10.16
C ILE A 67 4.25 -10.18 -8.85
N LEU A 68 4.11 -10.87 -7.72
CA LEU A 68 4.61 -10.37 -6.43
C LEU A 68 6.14 -10.30 -6.36
N LYS A 69 6.82 -11.29 -6.95
CA LYS A 69 8.28 -11.32 -7.05
C LYS A 69 8.77 -10.25 -8.01
N ASP A 70 8.21 -10.23 -9.22
CA ASP A 70 8.62 -9.35 -10.31
C ASP A 70 8.31 -7.89 -9.97
N GLY A 71 7.21 -7.61 -9.25
CA GLY A 71 6.91 -6.25 -8.78
C GLY A 71 7.91 -5.70 -7.76
N LEU A 72 8.47 -6.56 -6.88
CA LEU A 72 9.55 -6.14 -5.97
C LEU A 72 10.86 -5.87 -6.73
N ILE A 73 11.15 -6.67 -7.75
CA ILE A 73 12.30 -6.47 -8.64
C ILE A 73 12.12 -5.17 -9.42
N GLN A 74 10.97 -4.99 -10.06
CA GLN A 74 10.61 -3.76 -10.78
C GLN A 74 10.77 -2.53 -9.88
N LEU A 75 10.24 -2.56 -8.66
CA LEU A 75 10.39 -1.44 -7.74
C LEU A 75 11.86 -1.16 -7.42
N SER A 76 12.66 -2.19 -7.16
CA SER A 76 14.10 -2.05 -6.86
C SER A 76 14.88 -1.46 -8.04
N GLU A 77 14.58 -1.90 -9.25
CA GLU A 77 15.31 -1.53 -10.46
C GLU A 77 14.87 -0.16 -11.00
N THR A 78 13.58 0.15 -10.89
CA THR A 78 13.00 1.38 -11.47
C THR A 78 13.12 2.57 -10.51
N TYR A 79 12.88 2.34 -9.21
CA TYR A 79 12.86 3.39 -8.18
C TYR A 79 13.64 2.95 -6.94
N PRO A 80 14.97 2.79 -7.05
CA PRO A 80 15.83 2.29 -5.97
C PRO A 80 15.79 3.15 -4.69
N GLU A 81 15.32 4.40 -4.79
CA GLU A 81 15.12 5.32 -3.67
C GLU A 81 13.96 4.90 -2.75
N VAL A 82 13.03 4.07 -3.24
CA VAL A 82 11.96 3.50 -2.42
C VAL A 82 12.51 2.35 -1.58
N ILE A 83 12.58 2.57 -0.26
CA ILE A 83 13.20 1.62 0.65
C ILE A 83 12.29 0.42 0.90
N GLN A 84 12.74 -0.77 0.50
CA GLN A 84 12.03 -2.02 0.74
C GLN A 84 12.49 -2.69 2.04
N ILE A 85 11.58 -2.74 3.02
CA ILE A 85 11.81 -3.33 4.35
C ILE A 85 11.26 -4.76 4.33
N ALA A 86 12.13 -5.72 4.04
CA ALA A 86 11.75 -7.12 3.91
C ALA A 86 11.65 -7.86 5.25
N LYS A 87 10.76 -8.86 5.31
CA LYS A 87 10.64 -9.80 6.45
C LYS A 87 10.31 -9.13 7.79
N GLU A 88 9.55 -8.03 7.76
CA GLU A 88 9.00 -7.36 8.93
C GLU A 88 7.49 -7.33 8.89
N LYS A 89 6.84 -7.35 10.06
CA LYS A 89 5.39 -7.24 10.20
C LYS A 89 5.10 -6.09 11.15
N ALA A 90 4.34 -5.10 10.69
CA ALA A 90 3.80 -4.07 11.57
C ALA A 90 2.84 -4.70 12.60
N VAL A 91 2.99 -4.31 13.86
CA VAL A 91 2.20 -4.82 14.98
C VAL A 91 1.48 -3.71 15.74
N LYS A 92 1.97 -2.48 15.65
CA LYS A 92 1.41 -1.33 16.35
C LYS A 92 1.70 -0.03 15.60
N ILE A 93 0.74 0.90 15.66
CA ILE A 93 0.89 2.27 15.22
C ILE A 93 0.55 3.17 16.41
N GLU A 94 1.44 4.11 16.70
CA GLU A 94 1.30 5.11 17.76
C GLU A 94 1.43 6.52 17.19
N GLY A 95 0.88 7.49 17.92
CA GLY A 95 0.94 8.90 17.57
C GLY A 95 -0.24 9.36 16.72
N GLU A 96 -0.09 10.57 16.19
CA GLU A 96 -1.09 11.30 15.41
C GLU A 96 -0.40 12.01 14.24
N SER A 97 -1.14 12.42 13.23
CA SER A 97 -0.52 13.08 12.08
C SER A 97 0.15 14.39 12.51
N PRO A 98 1.37 14.72 12.01
CA PRO A 98 2.23 13.97 11.10
C PRO A 98 3.37 13.21 11.83
N ASN A 99 3.18 12.84 13.09
CA ASN A 99 4.18 12.22 13.97
C ASN A 99 3.77 10.80 14.38
N PHE A 100 3.80 9.86 13.42
CA PHE A 100 3.50 8.46 13.71
C PHE A 100 4.76 7.65 13.98
N THR A 101 4.65 6.70 14.90
CA THR A 101 5.61 5.61 15.07
C THR A 101 4.95 4.30 14.64
N VAL A 102 5.51 3.66 13.61
CA VAL A 102 5.14 2.30 13.20
C VAL A 102 6.10 1.31 13.85
N VAL A 103 5.58 0.49 14.75
CA VAL A 103 6.33 -0.56 15.42
C VAL A 103 6.10 -1.88 14.68
N THR A 104 7.20 -2.54 14.35
CA THR A 104 7.20 -3.87 13.74
C THR A 104 7.66 -4.91 14.75
N ASN A 105 7.60 -6.18 14.35
CA ASN A 105 8.17 -7.28 15.14
C ASN A 105 9.71 -7.24 15.27
N LYS A 106 10.40 -6.27 14.64
CA LYS A 106 11.86 -6.16 14.67
C LYS A 106 12.38 -4.76 14.99
N ASN A 107 11.70 -3.73 14.49
CA ASN A 107 12.18 -2.35 14.47
C ASN A 107 11.02 -1.37 14.72
N SER A 108 11.34 -0.09 14.81
CA SER A 108 10.38 1.00 14.83
C SER A 108 10.78 2.10 13.86
N TYR A 109 9.80 2.70 13.18
CA TYR A 109 9.99 3.69 12.14
C TYR A 109 9.14 4.93 12.40
N GLN A 110 9.72 6.11 12.19
CA GLN A 110 8.96 7.36 12.22
C GLN A 110 8.36 7.62 10.84
N THR A 111 7.12 8.11 10.78
CA THR A 111 6.53 8.51 9.51
C THR A 111 5.44 9.56 9.63
N LYS A 112 5.23 10.32 8.55
CA LYS A 112 4.17 11.35 8.46
C LYS A 112 2.85 10.80 7.93
N ILE A 113 2.93 9.87 6.98
CA ILE A 113 1.76 9.28 6.31
C ILE A 113 1.93 7.77 6.28
N ILE A 114 0.84 7.04 6.55
CA ILE A 114 0.81 5.58 6.52
C ILE A 114 -0.19 5.13 5.45
N ILE A 115 0.22 4.17 4.61
CA ILE A 115 -0.70 3.45 3.72
C ILE A 115 -0.82 2.00 4.20
N ILE A 116 -1.99 1.62 4.71
CA ILE A 116 -2.30 0.24 5.10
C ILE A 116 -2.78 -0.52 3.86
N ALA A 117 -1.93 -1.40 3.33
CA ALA A 117 -2.17 -2.17 2.11
C ALA A 117 -2.05 -3.70 2.35
N VAL A 118 -2.38 -4.16 3.56
CA VAL A 118 -2.42 -5.58 3.91
C VAL A 118 -3.73 -6.23 3.47
N GLY A 119 -3.77 -7.58 3.45
CA GLY A 119 -4.97 -8.32 3.07
C GLY A 119 -6.10 -8.25 4.11
N PRO A 120 -7.35 -8.59 3.73
CA PRO A 120 -8.56 -8.40 4.54
C PRO A 120 -8.79 -9.53 5.58
N SER A 121 -7.70 -10.13 6.09
CA SER A 121 -7.78 -11.27 7.01
C SER A 121 -8.37 -10.87 8.36
N ASN A 122 -9.27 -11.66 8.95
CA ASN A 122 -9.71 -11.50 10.33
C ASN A 122 -8.58 -11.71 11.36
N LEU A 123 -7.41 -12.22 10.94
CA LEU A 123 -6.18 -12.26 11.73
C LEU A 123 -5.41 -10.91 11.72
N PHE A 124 -6.02 -9.85 11.17
CA PHE A 124 -5.49 -8.49 11.26
C PHE A 124 -5.33 -8.11 12.73
N ASN A 125 -4.13 -7.66 13.08
CA ASN A 125 -3.81 -7.26 14.44
C ASN A 125 -2.69 -6.22 14.38
N ILE A 126 -3.08 -4.98 14.12
CA ILE A 126 -2.22 -3.80 14.24
C ILE A 126 -2.85 -2.94 15.32
N GLU A 127 -2.23 -2.92 16.50
CA GLU A 127 -2.66 -2.04 17.60
C GLU A 127 -2.65 -0.57 17.13
N GLY A 128 -3.63 0.21 17.58
CA GLY A 128 -3.86 1.57 17.10
C GLY A 128 -4.79 1.68 15.89
N LEU A 129 -5.11 0.56 15.21
CA LEU A 129 -6.10 0.51 14.13
C LEU A 129 -7.33 -0.35 14.43
N MET A 130 -7.31 -1.12 15.53
CA MET A 130 -8.36 -2.08 15.85
C MET A 130 -9.75 -1.45 16.00
N GLN A 131 -9.82 -0.19 16.44
CA GLN A 131 -11.06 0.57 16.57
C GLN A 131 -11.75 0.90 15.24
N TYR A 132 -11.03 0.83 14.11
CA TYR A 132 -11.59 1.05 12.77
C TYR A 132 -11.96 -0.27 12.07
N VAL A 133 -11.71 -1.43 12.68
CA VAL A 133 -11.97 -2.72 12.06
C VAL A 133 -13.46 -3.01 12.04
N ILE A 134 -14.01 -3.25 10.84
CA ILE A 134 -15.40 -3.65 10.64
C ILE A 134 -15.48 -4.86 9.69
N PRO A 135 -16.61 -5.60 9.67
CA PRO A 135 -16.83 -6.65 8.68
C PRO A 135 -16.78 -6.10 7.25
N HIS A 136 -16.18 -6.85 6.33
CA HIS A 136 -16.03 -6.43 4.95
C HIS A 136 -17.37 -6.39 4.22
N LYS A 137 -17.84 -5.20 3.84
CA LYS A 137 -19.20 -5.00 3.29
C LYS A 137 -19.43 -5.64 1.91
N ALA A 138 -18.40 -5.76 1.07
CA ALA A 138 -18.52 -6.31 -0.28
C ALA A 138 -18.06 -7.78 -0.44
N ILE A 139 -17.80 -8.50 0.66
CA ILE A 139 -17.42 -9.92 0.65
C ILE A 139 -18.44 -10.68 1.51
N PRO A 140 -18.88 -11.89 1.10
CA PRO A 140 -19.83 -12.67 1.89
C PRO A 140 -19.35 -12.88 3.34
N ALA A 141 -20.23 -12.63 4.31
CA ALA A 141 -19.91 -12.68 5.75
C ALA A 141 -19.30 -14.01 6.19
N ILE A 142 -19.70 -15.13 5.58
CA ILE A 142 -19.16 -16.48 5.84
C ILE A 142 -17.64 -16.59 5.60
N LYS A 143 -17.04 -15.69 4.82
CA LYS A 143 -15.59 -15.65 4.59
C LYS A 143 -14.82 -14.89 5.66
N GLU A 144 -15.53 -14.27 6.62
CA GLU A 144 -15.00 -13.56 7.78
C GLU A 144 -13.87 -12.59 7.39
N LYS A 145 -14.08 -11.84 6.30
CA LYS A 145 -13.14 -10.81 5.89
C LYS A 145 -13.48 -9.50 6.57
N ILE A 146 -12.45 -8.72 6.86
CA ILE A 146 -12.57 -7.39 7.47
C ILE A 146 -12.19 -6.30 6.48
N MET A 147 -12.58 -5.07 6.79
CA MET A 147 -12.07 -3.84 6.21
C MET A 147 -11.78 -2.84 7.33
N LEU A 148 -11.04 -1.78 7.02
CA LEU A 148 -11.00 -0.61 7.88
C LEU A 148 -12.12 0.35 7.45
N GLU A 149 -12.89 0.84 8.42
CA GLU A 149 -13.79 1.96 8.20
C GLU A 149 -12.99 3.17 7.70
N ASN A 150 -13.45 3.74 6.60
CA ASN A 150 -12.76 4.83 5.92
C ASN A 150 -13.74 5.63 5.06
N ASN A 151 -13.37 6.87 4.72
CA ASN A 151 -14.03 7.68 3.71
C ASN A 151 -13.06 7.93 2.56
N ASN A 152 -13.33 7.35 1.38
CA ASN A 152 -12.46 7.44 0.21
C ASN A 152 -10.99 7.14 0.53
N HIS A 153 -10.72 5.96 1.12
CA HIS A 153 -9.40 5.49 1.56
C HIS A 153 -8.83 6.17 2.81
N ILE A 154 -9.39 7.26 3.30
CA ILE A 154 -8.90 7.93 4.51
C ILE A 154 -9.54 7.28 5.73
N VAL A 155 -8.72 6.60 6.56
CA VAL A 155 -9.17 6.02 7.84
C VAL A 155 -9.25 7.11 8.90
N THR A 156 -8.17 7.89 9.01
CA THR A 156 -8.07 9.11 9.81
C THR A 156 -6.96 9.98 9.20
N GLU A 157 -6.77 11.19 9.69
CA GLU A 157 -5.74 12.10 9.18
C GLU A 157 -4.36 11.43 9.16
N GLY A 158 -3.70 11.44 8.00
CA GLY A 158 -2.39 10.81 7.79
C GLY A 158 -2.39 9.28 7.68
N ILE A 159 -3.53 8.59 7.86
CA ILE A 159 -3.63 7.13 7.71
C ILE A 159 -4.62 6.77 6.60
N TYR A 160 -4.09 6.16 5.56
CA TYR A 160 -4.84 5.68 4.40
C TYR A 160 -4.94 4.16 4.41
N VAL A 161 -5.99 3.62 3.79
CA VAL A 161 -6.17 2.18 3.55
C VAL A 161 -6.38 1.92 2.06
N ALA A 162 -5.70 0.90 1.54
CA ALA A 162 -5.76 0.53 0.13
C ALA A 162 -6.06 -0.97 -0.06
N GLY A 163 -6.41 -1.32 -1.29
CA GLY A 163 -6.73 -2.67 -1.71
C GLY A 163 -8.03 -3.18 -1.08
N VAL A 164 -8.11 -4.49 -0.89
CA VAL A 164 -9.32 -5.15 -0.38
C VAL A 164 -9.64 -4.72 1.06
N LEU A 165 -8.62 -4.40 1.87
CA LEU A 165 -8.84 -3.92 3.24
C LEU A 165 -9.55 -2.54 3.29
N ALA A 166 -9.54 -1.78 2.19
CA ALA A 166 -10.30 -0.54 2.09
C ALA A 166 -11.80 -0.77 1.80
N GLY A 167 -12.24 -2.02 1.64
CA GLY A 167 -13.63 -2.40 1.35
C GLY A 167 -13.90 -2.74 -0.12
N TRP A 168 -12.88 -2.69 -0.97
CA TRP A 168 -13.01 -3.00 -2.40
C TRP A 168 -13.12 -4.50 -2.67
N ARG A 169 -13.73 -4.86 -3.81
CA ARG A 169 -13.84 -6.27 -4.23
C ARG A 169 -12.44 -6.88 -4.43
N SER A 170 -12.32 -8.15 -4.04
CA SER A 170 -11.07 -8.90 -4.18
C SER A 170 -10.76 -9.26 -5.64
N GLN A 171 -10.16 -8.32 -6.37
CA GLN A 171 -9.62 -8.50 -7.72
C GLN A 171 -8.28 -7.78 -7.83
N PHE A 172 -7.33 -8.34 -8.61
CA PHE A 172 -6.00 -7.76 -8.77
C PHE A 172 -6.06 -6.31 -9.27
N ALA A 173 -6.76 -6.05 -10.38
CA ALA A 173 -6.82 -4.72 -10.99
C ALA A 173 -7.46 -3.68 -10.07
N ILE A 174 -8.48 -4.08 -9.30
CA ILE A 174 -9.13 -3.20 -8.31
C ILE A 174 -8.18 -2.89 -7.16
N ALA A 175 -7.47 -3.90 -6.63
CA ALA A 175 -6.56 -3.69 -5.52
C ALA A 175 -5.35 -2.83 -5.93
N ALA A 176 -4.77 -3.10 -7.11
CA ALA A 176 -3.70 -2.28 -7.67
C ALA A 176 -4.16 -0.84 -7.93
N GLY A 177 -5.31 -0.66 -8.61
CA GLY A 177 -5.90 0.65 -8.87
C GLY A 177 -6.19 1.44 -7.59
N SER A 178 -6.71 0.78 -6.55
CA SER A 178 -6.89 1.39 -5.23
C SER A 178 -5.57 1.87 -4.63
N GLY A 179 -4.47 1.11 -4.77
CA GLY A 179 -3.16 1.53 -4.31
C GLY A 179 -2.62 2.72 -5.10
N ALA A 180 -2.81 2.72 -6.42
CA ALA A 180 -2.44 3.83 -7.29
C ALA A 180 -3.21 5.11 -6.93
N GLN A 181 -4.52 5.02 -6.70
CA GLN A 181 -5.38 6.15 -6.32
C GLN A 181 -4.88 6.81 -5.02
N VAL A 182 -4.66 6.03 -3.96
CA VAL A 182 -4.14 6.57 -2.69
C VAL A 182 -2.79 7.25 -2.89
N ALA A 183 -1.91 6.67 -3.70
CA ALA A 183 -0.62 7.29 -3.97
C ALA A 183 -0.76 8.62 -4.73
N THR A 184 -1.64 8.71 -5.72
CA THR A 184 -1.89 9.97 -6.44
C THR A 184 -2.55 11.05 -5.57
N ASP A 185 -3.39 10.66 -4.60
CA ASP A 185 -3.95 11.57 -3.61
C ASP A 185 -2.83 12.16 -2.73
N ILE A 186 -1.86 11.33 -2.33
CA ILE A 186 -0.68 11.77 -1.58
C ILE A 186 0.23 12.66 -2.45
N LEU A 187 0.40 12.36 -3.74
CA LEU A 187 1.16 13.24 -4.65
C LEU A 187 0.48 14.61 -4.82
N THR A 188 -0.86 14.66 -4.81
CA THR A 188 -1.62 15.91 -4.81
C THR A 188 -1.38 16.69 -3.52
N LEU A 189 -1.35 16.01 -2.37
CA LEU A 189 -0.97 16.62 -1.09
C LEU A 189 0.46 17.16 -1.09
N TRP A 190 1.42 16.43 -1.66
CA TRP A 190 2.80 16.89 -1.79
C TRP A 190 2.95 18.10 -2.73
N ASN A 191 2.00 18.28 -3.65
CA ASN A 191 1.96 19.35 -4.64
C ASN A 191 1.02 20.50 -4.21
N ASP A 192 0.94 20.76 -2.90
CA ASP A 192 0.14 21.83 -2.29
C ASP A 192 -1.35 21.82 -2.71
N GLY A 193 -1.91 20.63 -2.90
CA GLY A 193 -3.31 20.42 -3.29
C GLY A 193 -3.59 20.53 -4.80
N ASN A 194 -2.56 20.82 -5.61
CA ASN A 194 -2.71 20.81 -7.06
C ASN A 194 -2.80 19.38 -7.58
N GLN A 195 -3.83 19.10 -8.39
CA GLN A 195 -4.10 17.76 -8.92
C GLN A 195 -2.88 17.22 -9.67
N THR A 196 -2.37 16.07 -9.22
CA THR A 196 -1.13 15.49 -9.74
C THR A 196 -1.41 14.27 -10.59
N MET A 197 -0.89 14.29 -11.82
CA MET A 197 -0.79 13.13 -12.72
C MET A 197 0.69 12.85 -12.95
N ILE A 198 1.09 11.59 -12.95
CA ILE A 198 2.48 11.19 -13.12
C ILE A 198 2.58 10.11 -14.20
N HIS A 199 3.36 10.38 -15.25
CA HIS A 199 3.68 9.43 -16.31
C HIS A 199 4.90 9.93 -17.09
N ASP A 200 5.66 8.98 -17.65
CA ASP A 200 6.71 9.30 -18.62
C ASP A 200 6.09 9.45 -20.01
N ALA A 201 6.58 10.43 -20.77
CA ALA A 201 6.20 10.60 -22.17
C ALA A 201 7.01 9.65 -23.06
N ILE A 202 6.34 8.98 -23.99
CA ILE A 202 7.02 8.28 -25.09
C ILE A 202 7.66 9.34 -25.98
N LYS A 203 8.95 9.18 -26.28
CA LYS A 203 9.67 10.01 -27.24
C LYS A 203 9.60 9.39 -28.63
#